data_AF-A0A452YSZ7-F1
#
_entry.id   AF-A0A452YSZ7-F1
#
_cell.length_a   1.000
_cell.length_b   1.000
_cell.length_c   1.000
_cell.angle_alpha   90.00
_cell.angle_beta   90.00
_cell.angle_gamma   90.00
#
_symmetry.space_group_name_H-M   'P 1'
#
loop_
_entity.id
_entity.type
_entity.pdbx_description
1 polymer ?
#
loop_
_entity_poly.entity_id
_entity_poly.type
_entity_poly.pdbx_seq_one_letter_code
_entity_poly.pdbx_strand_id
1 'polypeptide(L)' 'CIPCGHVYGRSCLEKWLAQCGKKSATCPQCGKMFRQKNIINLYAPEIVVPNNDLEKQVLSLRDKNEFLENQV' A
#
# COMPACT_ATOMS: atom_id res chain seq x y z
N CYS A 1 6.28 11.64 4.39
CA CYS A 1 6.95 12.82 4.95
C CYS A 1 7.95 13.38 3.93
N ILE A 2 8.45 14.60 4.17
CA ILE A 2 9.50 15.27 3.38
C ILE A 2 10.76 15.48 4.24
N PRO A 3 11.94 15.79 3.66
CA PRO A 3 13.22 15.82 4.39
C PRO A 3 13.30 16.77 5.59
N CYS A 4 12.41 17.76 5.68
CA CYS A 4 12.35 18.65 6.83
C CYS A 4 11.59 18.09 8.04
N GLY A 5 11.08 16.85 7.96
CA GLY A 5 10.39 16.16 9.06
C GLY A 5 8.87 16.32 9.05
N HIS A 6 8.32 17.29 8.33
CA HIS A 6 6.87 17.49 8.26
C HIS A 6 6.16 16.39 7.44
N VAL A 7 4.93 16.07 7.85
CA VAL A 7 4.14 14.96 7.32
C VAL A 7 2.89 15.48 6.62
N TYR A 8 2.62 14.93 5.45
CA TYR A 8 1.46 15.22 4.62
C TYR A 8 1.07 13.95 3.87
N GLY A 9 -0.15 13.89 3.35
CA GLY A 9 -0.56 12.84 2.42
C GLY A 9 0.26 12.89 1.13
N ARG A 10 0.59 11.72 0.55
CA ARG A 10 1.39 11.62 -0.68
C ARG A 10 0.72 12.37 -1.84
N SER A 11 -0.58 12.18 -2.01
CA SER A 11 -1.37 12.86 -3.05
C SER A 11 -1.37 14.38 -2.88
N CYS A 12 -1.38 14.89 -1.63
CA CYS A 12 -1.27 16.32 -1.36
C CYS A 12 0.09 16.88 -1.80
N LEU A 13 1.20 16.18 -1.49
CA LEU A 13 2.55 16.59 -1.89
C LEU A 13 2.74 16.55 -3.41
N GLU A 14 2.19 15.53 -4.09
CA GLU A 14 2.24 15.42 -5.55
C GLU A 14 1.48 16.56 -6.22
N LYS A 15 0.26 16.88 -5.75
CA LYS A 15 -0.51 18.04 -6.24
C LYS A 15 0.23 19.35 -6.00
N TRP A 16 0.84 19.51 -4.82
CA TRP A 16 1.62 20.69 -4.48
C TRP A 16 2.82 20.89 -5.43
N LEU A 17 3.58 19.81 -5.69
CA LEU A 17 4.69 19.84 -6.65
C LEU A 17 4.22 20.18 -8.07
N ALA A 18 3.09 19.61 -8.51
CA ALA A 18 2.51 19.89 -9.82
C ALA A 18 2.10 21.37 -9.97
N GLN A 19 1.47 21.94 -8.94
CA GLN A 19 1.07 23.35 -8.92
C GLN A 19 2.26 24.31 -8.96
N CYS A 20 3.39 23.95 -8.36
CA CYS A 20 4.61 24.75 -8.44
C CYS A 20 5.26 24.73 -9.84
N GLY A 21 4.80 23.90 -10.77
CA GLY A 21 5.35 23.78 -12.13
C GLY A 21 6.82 23.35 -12.19
N LYS A 22 7.36 22.84 -11.07
CA LYS A 22 8.79 22.50 -10.90
C LYS A 22 8.93 21.11 -10.30
N LYS A 23 10.07 20.45 -10.54
CA LYS A 23 10.45 19.19 -9.88
C LYS A 23 10.72 19.33 -8.37
N SER A 24 10.54 20.53 -7.81
CA SER A 24 10.81 20.91 -6.43
C SER A 24 9.79 21.92 -5.93
N ALA A 25 9.42 21.82 -4.66
CA ALA A 25 8.56 22.76 -3.96
C ALA A 25 9.13 23.07 -2.57
N THR A 26 8.59 24.07 -1.90
CA THR A 26 8.93 24.40 -0.52
C THR A 26 7.91 23.76 0.44
N CYS A 27 8.38 23.39 1.63
CA CYS A 27 7.51 22.95 2.72
C CYS A 27 6.57 24.09 3.12
N PRO A 28 5.25 23.88 3.16
CA PRO A 28 4.29 24.91 3.57
C PRO A 28 4.50 25.43 5.00
N GLN A 29 5.09 24.64 5.90
CA GLN A 29 5.29 25.00 7.31
C GLN A 29 6.62 25.72 7.57
N CYS A 30 7.71 25.34 6.91
CA CYS A 30 9.04 25.88 7.22
C CYS A 30 9.82 26.40 6.01
N GLY A 31 9.22 26.42 4.81
CA GLY A 31 9.83 26.94 3.60
C GLY A 31 10.97 26.08 3.02
N LYS A 32 11.40 25.02 3.69
CA LYS A 32 12.52 24.19 3.24
C LYS A 32 12.20 23.49 1.91
N MET A 33 13.11 23.62 0.94
CA MET A 33 12.92 23.02 -0.38
C MET A 33 13.04 21.48 -0.33
N PHE A 34 12.18 20.80 -1.08
CA PHE A 34 12.24 19.36 -1.30
C PHE A 34 11.92 19.02 -2.76
N ARG A 35 12.33 17.83 -3.21
CA ARG A 35 12.01 17.29 -4.54
C ARG A 35 11.09 16.09 -4.42
N GLN A 36 10.39 15.74 -5.50
CA GLN A 36 9.49 14.58 -5.53
C GLN A 36 10.19 13.28 -5.10
N LYS A 37 11.44 13.05 -5.54
CA LYS A 37 12.25 11.88 -5.18
C LYS A 37 12.58 11.78 -3.69
N ASN A 38 12.35 12.84 -2.93
CA ASN A 38 12.62 12.89 -1.50
C ASN A 38 11.34 12.74 -0.65
N ILE A 39 10.19 12.46 -1.28
CA ILE A 39 8.97 12.08 -0.55
C ILE A 39 9.16 10.66 -0.04
N ILE A 40 9.01 10.49 1.28
CA ILE A 40 9.16 9.21 1.96
C ILE A 40 7.77 8.72 2.39
N ASN A 41 7.38 7.51 1.97
CA ASN A 41 6.16 6.87 2.46
C ASN A 41 6.45 6.29 3.85
N LEU A 42 5.65 6.68 4.85
CA LEU A 42 5.83 6.21 6.22
C LEU A 42 5.22 4.82 6.45
N TYR A 43 4.22 4.47 5.65
CA TYR A 43 3.53 3.20 5.72
C TYR A 43 3.71 2.45 4.41
N ALA A 44 3.78 1.13 4.51
CA ALA A 44 3.71 0.26 3.35
C ALA A 44 2.33 0.44 2.67
N PRO A 45 2.24 0.24 1.34
CA PRO A 45 0.95 0.04 0.70
C PRO A 45 0.23 -1.14 1.37
N GLU A 46 -1.09 -1.18 1.24
CA GLU A 46 -1.90 -2.28 1.72
C GLU A 46 -1.35 -3.61 1.17
N ILE A 47 -0.92 -4.49 2.07
CA ILE A 47 -0.43 -5.81 1.71
C ILE A 47 -1.64 -6.74 1.77
N VAL A 48 -2.18 -7.08 0.61
CA VAL A 48 -3.21 -8.12 0.52
C VAL A 48 -2.52 -9.46 0.76
N VAL A 49 -2.80 -10.07 1.90
CA VAL A 49 -2.41 -11.46 2.18
C VAL A 49 -3.58 -12.34 1.78
N PRO A 50 -3.46 -13.20 0.74
CA PRO A 50 -4.52 -14.13 0.39
C PRO A 50 -4.74 -15.09 1.56
N ASN A 51 -5.91 -15.04 2.20
CA ASN A 51 -6.32 -16.06 3.16
C ASN A 51 -7.03 -17.20 2.40
N ASN A 52 -6.26 -18.20 1.99
CA ASN A 52 -6.78 -19.38 1.28
C ASN A 52 -7.07 -20.56 2.21
N ASP A 53 -7.14 -20.34 3.53
CA ASP A 53 -7.37 -21.41 4.49
C ASP A 53 -8.75 -22.05 4.32
N LEU A 54 -9.76 -21.24 4.00
CA LEU A 54 -11.11 -21.73 3.75
C LEU A 54 -11.17 -22.54 2.44
N GLU A 55 -10.52 -22.08 1.38
CA GLU A 55 -10.46 -22.81 0.10
C GLU A 55 -9.77 -24.18 0.27
N LYS A 56 -8.67 -24.23 1.02
CA LYS A 56 -7.98 -25.48 1.36
C LYS A 56 -8.85 -26.43 2.18
N GLN A 57 -9.58 -25.91 3.17
CA GLN A 57 -10.51 -26.72 3.96
C GLN A 57 -11.63 -27.30 3.08
N VAL A 58 -12.21 -26.49 2.18
CA VAL A 58 -13.26 -26.95 1.24
C VAL A 58 -12.72 -28.04 0.31
N LEU A 59 -11.51 -27.87 -0.24
CA LEU A 59 -10.86 -28.89 -1.08
C LEU A 59 -10.67 -30.20 -0.30
N SER A 60 -10.07 -30.12 0.89
CA SER A 60 -9.84 -31.31 1.73
C SER A 60 -11.14 -32.04 2.10
N LEU A 61 -12.22 -31.30 2.37
CA LEU A 61 -13.52 -31.89 2.67
C LEU A 61 -14.14 -32.56 1.44
N ARG A 62 -13.99 -31.98 0.23
CA ARG A 62 -14.46 -32.60 -1.02
C ARG A 62 -13.74 -33.91 -1.30
N ASP A 63 -12.41 -33.92 -1.20
CA ASP A 63 -11.60 -35.13 -1.40
C ASP A 63 -12.04 -36.24 -0.44
N LYS A 64 -12.32 -35.88 0.82
CA LYS A 64 -12.79 -36.83 1.83
C LYS A 64 -14.19 -37.37 1.52
N ASN A 65 -15.10 -36.52 1.02
CA ASN A 65 -16.44 -36.96 0.64
C ASN A 65 -16.39 -37.93 -0.54
N GLU A 66 -15.61 -37.62 -1.58
CA GLU A 66 -15.44 -38.49 -2.75
C GLU A 66 -14.85 -39.85 -2.35
N PHE A 67 -13.87 -39.86 -1.46
CA PHE A 67 -13.30 -41.10 -0.92
C PHE A 67 -14.32 -41.95 -0.17
N LEU A 68 -15.24 -41.33 0.57
CA LEU A 68 -16.29 -42.03 1.31
C LEU A 68 -17.40 -42.53 0.39
N GLU A 69 -17.79 -41.75 -0.63
CA GLU A 69 -18.79 -42.15 -1.63
C GLU A 69 -18.34 -43.37 -2.43
N ASN A 70 -17.05 -43.45 -2.78
CA ASN A 70 -16.48 -44.58 -3.52
C ASN A 70 -16.31 -45.88 -2.69
N GLN A 71 -16.63 -45.86 -1.39
CA GLN A 71 -16.59 -47.04 -0.50
C GLN A 71 -17.96 -47.66 -0.23
N VAL A 72 -19.04 -47.07 -0.73
CA VAL A 72 -20.42 -47.56 -0.64
C VAL A 72 -20.78 -48.30 -1.92
#